data_AF-A0A497RKE9-F1
#
_entry.id   AF-A0A497RKE9-F1
#
_cell.length_a   1.000
_cell.length_b   1.000
_cell.length_c   1.000
_cell.angle_alpha   90.00
_cell.angle_beta   90.00
_cell.angle_gamma   90.00
#
_symmetry.space_group_name_H-M   'P 1'
#
loop_
_entity.id
_entity.type
_entity.pdbx_description
1 polymer ?
#
loop_
_entity_poly.entity_id
_entity_poly.type
_entity_poly.pdbx_seq_one_letter_code
_entity_poly.pdbx_strand_id
1 'polypeptide(L)'
;MFEVLIKDFRVEIRRRFEILASLSFVLISSLLIAQASLISKDIILPSFFIVIIFLAVFTSTTSFVREMDSKTIYGLKLLPIHPYKIFLEKSLFTFLLILFQGFLEMFFLAVFSSVSLFEHIPIFIIFSFYIATVSSFSSALVMYSEGRGFLIPMLIFIFTYPVLAPLLRLDTFTLILETLSVSLAMVSLSPYILED
;
A
#
# COMPACT_ATOMS: atom_id res chain seq x y z
N MET A 1 -23.07 -4.10 1.22
CA MET A 1 -22.00 -5.03 1.68
C MET A 1 -20.57 -4.50 1.44
N PHE A 2 -20.36 -3.42 0.67
CA PHE A 2 -19.06 -2.73 0.46
C PHE A 2 -19.19 -1.21 0.62
N GLU A 3 -20.00 -0.77 1.57
CA GLU A 3 -20.41 0.64 1.65
C GLU A 3 -19.28 1.55 2.13
N VAL A 4 -18.37 1.03 2.98
CA VAL A 4 -17.21 1.79 3.44
C VAL A 4 -16.22 1.96 2.29
N LEU A 5 -16.01 0.89 1.51
CA LEU A 5 -15.15 0.95 0.33
C LEU A 5 -15.64 1.97 -0.71
N ILE A 6 -16.93 1.95 -1.08
CA ILE A 6 -17.49 2.90 -2.07
C ILE A 6 -17.39 4.34 -1.55
N LYS A 7 -17.62 4.53 -0.24
CA LYS A 7 -17.44 5.82 0.41
C LYS A 7 -15.99 6.29 0.29
N ASP A 8 -15.02 5.44 0.62
CA ASP A 8 -13.59 5.79 0.59
C ASP A 8 -13.13 6.13 -0.84
N PHE A 9 -13.56 5.38 -1.87
CA PHE A 9 -13.31 5.74 -3.27
C PHE A 9 -13.90 7.09 -3.68
N ARG A 10 -15.14 7.37 -3.27
CA ARG A 10 -15.80 8.65 -3.58
C ARG A 10 -15.09 9.83 -2.92
N VAL A 11 -14.58 9.63 -1.70
CA VAL A 11 -13.79 10.65 -1.00
C VAL A 11 -12.46 10.87 -1.71
N GLU A 12 -11.79 9.79 -2.12
CA GLU A 12 -10.50 9.87 -2.82
C GLU A 12 -10.61 10.67 -4.12
N ILE A 13 -11.58 10.34 -4.98
CA ILE A 13 -11.79 11.00 -6.28
C ILE A 13 -12.07 12.50 -6.13
N ARG A 14 -12.70 12.92 -5.02
CA ARG A 14 -12.95 14.34 -4.74
C ARG A 14 -11.67 15.09 -4.36
N ARG A 15 -10.67 14.41 -3.80
CA ARG A 15 -9.40 14.99 -3.38
C ARG A 15 -8.36 14.95 -4.50
N ARG A 16 -8.61 15.77 -5.53
CA ARG A 16 -7.76 15.89 -6.72
C ARG A 16 -6.28 16.15 -6.38
N PHE A 17 -5.99 16.87 -5.31
CA PHE A 17 -4.62 17.19 -4.91
C PHE A 17 -3.81 15.94 -4.48
N GLU A 18 -4.38 15.06 -3.66
CA GLU A 18 -3.72 13.83 -3.18
C GLU A 18 -3.46 12.87 -4.35
N ILE A 19 -4.44 12.75 -5.26
CA ILE A 19 -4.30 11.96 -6.49
C ILE A 19 -3.22 12.55 -7.40
N LEU A 20 -3.21 13.87 -7.62
CA LEU A 20 -2.19 14.51 -8.46
C LEU A 20 -0.79 14.38 -7.85
N ALA A 21 -0.66 14.51 -6.54
CA ALA A 21 0.63 14.34 -5.84
C ALA A 21 1.16 12.91 -6.00
N SER A 22 0.32 11.90 -5.77
CA SER A 22 0.71 10.49 -5.94
C SER A 22 1.03 10.14 -7.40
N LEU A 23 0.24 10.62 -8.36
CA LEU A 23 0.54 10.45 -9.79
C LEU A 23 1.83 11.15 -10.21
N SER A 24 2.09 12.35 -9.69
CA SER A 24 3.33 13.09 -9.94
C SER A 24 4.52 12.33 -9.35
N PHE A 25 4.37 11.74 -8.17
CA PHE A 25 5.39 10.89 -7.56
C PHE A 25 5.74 9.69 -8.45
N VAL A 26 4.73 8.94 -8.93
CA VAL A 26 4.95 7.80 -9.84
C VAL A 26 5.63 8.22 -11.15
N LEU A 27 5.22 9.36 -11.71
CA LEU A 27 5.83 9.87 -12.93
C LEU A 27 7.29 10.26 -12.71
N ILE A 28 7.59 11.03 -11.66
CA ILE A 28 8.95 11.48 -11.36
C ILE A 28 9.86 10.30 -11.00
N SER A 29 9.37 9.35 -10.18
CA SER A 29 10.15 8.16 -9.81
C SER A 29 10.50 7.33 -11.05
N SER A 30 9.53 7.11 -11.95
CA SER A 30 9.77 6.35 -13.20
C SER A 30 10.81 7.02 -14.10
N LEU A 31 10.81 8.36 -14.21
CA LEU A 31 11.83 9.10 -14.97
C LEU A 31 13.22 8.97 -14.35
N LEU A 32 13.33 9.09 -13.02
CA LEU A 32 14.61 8.94 -12.32
C LEU A 32 15.17 7.52 -12.46
N ILE A 33 14.31 6.49 -12.33
CA ILE A 33 14.69 5.09 -12.52
C ILE A 33 15.10 4.85 -13.98
N ALA A 34 14.39 5.41 -14.95
CA ALA A 34 14.76 5.30 -16.36
C ALA A 34 16.12 5.92 -16.67
N GLN A 35 16.45 7.07 -16.05
CA GLN A 35 17.80 7.65 -16.17
C GLN A 35 18.88 6.76 -15.51
N ALA A 36 18.60 6.25 -14.30
CA ALA A 36 19.53 5.34 -13.61
C ALA A 36 19.75 4.03 -14.41
N SER A 37 18.73 3.56 -15.13
CA SER A 37 18.80 2.38 -15.98
C SER A 37 19.80 2.51 -17.14
N LEU A 38 20.20 3.73 -17.52
CA LEU A 38 21.22 3.94 -18.55
C LEU A 38 22.60 3.42 -18.09
N ILE A 39 22.85 3.39 -16.78
CA ILE A 39 24.08 2.87 -16.18
C ILE A 39 23.99 1.35 -16.01
N SER A 40 22.89 0.88 -15.42
CA SER A 40 22.66 -0.55 -15.18
C SER A 40 21.18 -0.87 -15.13
N LYS A 41 20.73 -1.76 -16.01
CA LYS A 41 19.33 -2.17 -16.13
C LYS A 41 18.84 -3.00 -14.93
N ASP A 42 19.74 -3.66 -14.23
CA ASP A 42 19.41 -4.55 -13.11
C ASP A 42 18.81 -3.81 -11.90
N ILE A 43 18.93 -2.47 -11.85
CA ILE A 43 18.39 -1.63 -10.78
C ILE A 43 16.86 -1.45 -10.91
N ILE A 44 16.29 -1.61 -12.10
CA ILE A 44 14.88 -1.27 -12.37
C ILE A 44 13.93 -2.07 -11.47
N LEU A 45 14.16 -3.38 -11.36
CA LEU A 45 13.26 -4.28 -10.64
C LEU A 45 13.26 -4.01 -9.11
N PRO A 46 14.42 -3.93 -8.42
CA PRO A 46 14.45 -3.49 -7.02
C PRO A 46 13.86 -2.10 -6.81
N SER A 47 14.15 -1.13 -7.70
CA SER A 47 13.64 0.23 -7.59
C SER A 47 12.12 0.29 -7.71
N PHE A 48 11.52 -0.49 -8.61
CA PHE A 48 10.07 -0.60 -8.74
C PHE A 48 9.43 -1.03 -7.41
N PHE A 49 9.92 -2.10 -6.78
CA PHE A 49 9.37 -2.55 -5.50
C PHE A 49 9.56 -1.52 -4.38
N ILE A 50 10.65 -0.76 -4.39
CA ILE A 50 10.86 0.34 -3.44
C ILE A 50 9.79 1.43 -3.64
N VAL A 51 9.47 1.80 -4.88
CA VAL A 51 8.42 2.78 -5.16
C VAL A 51 7.07 2.27 -4.65
N ILE A 52 6.74 0.99 -4.85
CA ILE A 52 5.53 0.36 -4.30
C ILE A 52 5.46 0.48 -2.76
N ILE A 53 6.58 0.33 -2.05
CA ILE A 53 6.65 0.54 -0.59
C ILE A 53 6.31 1.99 -0.24
N PHE A 54 6.87 2.97 -0.97
CA PHE A 54 6.55 4.38 -0.76
C PHE A 54 5.08 4.70 -1.10
N LEU A 55 4.51 4.08 -2.13
CA LEU A 55 3.08 4.21 -2.43
C LEU A 55 2.21 3.71 -1.27
N ALA A 56 2.62 2.62 -0.63
CA ALA A 56 1.93 2.12 0.57
C ALA A 56 2.03 3.10 1.75
N VAL A 57 3.17 3.77 1.92
CA VAL A 57 3.32 4.86 2.91
C VAL A 57 2.34 6.00 2.59
N PHE A 58 2.28 6.48 1.35
CA PHE A 58 1.33 7.54 0.99
C PHE A 58 -0.13 7.11 1.23
N THR A 59 -0.49 5.91 0.78
CA THR A 59 -1.87 5.40 0.87
C THR A 59 -2.29 5.10 2.31
N SER A 60 -1.36 4.76 3.20
CA SER A 60 -1.66 4.58 4.62
C SER A 60 -2.18 5.85 5.29
N THR A 61 -1.71 7.03 4.86
CA THR A 61 -2.14 8.31 5.43
C THR A 61 -3.59 8.64 5.10
N THR A 62 -4.12 8.09 4.00
CA THR A 62 -5.50 8.29 3.56
C THR A 62 -6.47 7.23 4.13
N SER A 63 -5.98 6.25 4.91
CA SER A 63 -6.77 5.16 5.47
C SER A 63 -7.42 5.51 6.83
N PHE A 64 -6.96 4.95 7.96
CA PHE A 64 -7.53 5.22 9.28
C PHE A 64 -7.07 6.56 9.86
N VAL A 65 -5.83 6.97 9.59
CA VAL A 65 -5.28 8.26 10.05
C VAL A 65 -6.18 9.41 9.59
N ARG A 66 -6.62 9.39 8.33
CA ARG A 66 -7.53 10.38 7.77
C ARG A 66 -8.87 10.46 8.48
N GLU A 67 -9.44 9.31 8.85
CA GLU A 67 -10.73 9.28 9.54
C GLU A 67 -10.61 9.79 10.97
N MET A 68 -9.47 9.56 11.61
CA MET A 68 -9.20 10.14 12.91
C MET A 68 -9.13 11.66 12.82
N ASP A 69 -8.38 12.18 11.85
CA ASP A 69 -8.23 13.62 11.62
C ASP A 69 -9.54 14.30 11.26
N SER A 70 -10.40 13.58 10.54
CA SER A 70 -11.76 14.04 10.20
C SER A 70 -12.77 13.85 11.34
N LYS A 71 -12.35 13.28 12.48
CA LYS A 71 -13.20 12.89 13.63
C LYS A 71 -14.36 11.96 13.26
N THR A 72 -14.25 11.23 12.15
CA THR A 72 -15.27 10.31 11.64
C THR A 72 -15.10 8.88 12.13
N ILE A 73 -13.97 8.56 12.79
CA ILE A 73 -13.73 7.23 13.39
C ILE A 73 -14.85 6.81 14.33
N TYR A 74 -15.34 7.70 15.20
CA TYR A 74 -16.42 7.37 16.12
C TYR A 74 -17.72 7.00 15.38
N GLY A 75 -18.01 7.69 14.27
CA GLY A 75 -19.14 7.34 13.40
C GLY A 75 -18.96 5.97 12.75
N LEU A 76 -17.72 5.58 12.43
CA LEU A 76 -17.41 4.27 11.89
C LEU A 76 -17.58 3.16 12.95
N LYS A 77 -17.18 3.42 14.21
CA LYS A 77 -17.36 2.50 15.34
C LYS A 77 -18.85 2.29 15.71
N LEU A 78 -19.70 3.28 15.45
CA LEU A 78 -21.14 3.20 15.70
C LEU A 78 -21.91 2.38 14.65
N LEU A 79 -21.27 2.01 13.54
CA LEU A 79 -21.90 1.15 12.54
C LEU A 79 -22.12 -0.26 13.12
N PRO A 80 -23.26 -0.91 12.84
CA PRO A 80 -23.52 -2.29 13.27
C PRO A 80 -22.74 -3.29 12.39
N ILE A 81 -21.41 -3.11 12.31
CA ILE A 81 -20.49 -3.85 11.46
C ILE A 81 -19.31 -4.30 12.32
N HIS A 82 -18.92 -5.57 12.19
CA HIS A 82 -17.78 -6.11 12.93
C HIS A 82 -16.45 -5.39 12.53
N PRO A 83 -15.57 -5.04 13.48
CA PRO A 83 -14.31 -4.33 13.21
C PRO A 83 -13.41 -4.95 12.13
N TYR A 84 -13.27 -6.29 12.15
CA TYR A 84 -12.63 -7.06 11.08
C TYR A 84 -13.08 -6.68 9.66
N LYS A 85 -14.38 -6.46 9.45
CA LYS A 85 -14.92 -6.15 8.11
C LYS A 85 -14.52 -4.75 7.67
N ILE A 86 -14.48 -3.80 8.60
CA ILE A 86 -13.98 -2.44 8.35
C ILE A 86 -12.51 -2.51 7.92
N PHE A 87 -11.70 -3.28 8.63
CA PHE A 87 -10.29 -3.47 8.31
C PHE A 87 -10.12 -4.06 6.90
N LEU A 88 -10.85 -5.13 6.57
CA LEU A 88 -10.81 -5.72 5.23
C LEU A 88 -11.22 -4.75 4.12
N GLU A 89 -12.31 -3.99 4.29
CA GLU A 89 -12.74 -3.02 3.28
C GLU A 89 -11.67 -1.94 3.07
N LYS A 90 -10.97 -1.52 4.13
CA LYS A 90 -9.87 -0.56 4.03
C LYS A 90 -8.60 -1.14 3.41
N SER A 91 -8.22 -2.36 3.76
CA SER A 91 -7.11 -3.05 3.10
C SER A 91 -7.37 -3.31 1.62
N LEU A 92 -8.62 -3.58 1.25
CA LEU A 92 -9.00 -3.75 -0.16
C LEU A 92 -8.98 -2.41 -0.90
N PHE A 93 -9.37 -1.31 -0.25
CA PHE A 93 -9.23 0.03 -0.79
C PHE A 93 -7.76 0.40 -1.03
N THR A 94 -6.88 0.21 -0.04
CA THR A 94 -5.44 0.49 -0.19
C THR A 94 -4.81 -0.39 -1.27
N PHE A 95 -5.19 -1.66 -1.33
CA PHE A 95 -4.74 -2.59 -2.37
C PHE A 95 -5.09 -2.11 -3.78
N LEU A 96 -6.32 -1.67 -4.02
CA LEU A 96 -6.75 -1.20 -5.33
C LEU A 96 -6.01 0.08 -5.75
N LEU A 97 -5.73 0.99 -4.81
CA LEU A 97 -4.95 2.19 -5.10
C LEU A 97 -3.49 1.87 -5.46
N ILE A 98 -2.86 0.98 -4.69
CA ILE A 98 -1.49 0.53 -4.94
C ILE A 98 -1.40 -0.22 -6.28
N LEU A 99 -2.38 -1.07 -6.59
CA LEU A 99 -2.45 -1.74 -7.89
C LEU A 99 -2.54 -0.72 -9.03
N PHE A 100 -3.46 0.23 -8.95
CA PHE A 100 -3.64 1.24 -9.99
C PHE A 100 -2.36 2.05 -10.23
N GLN A 101 -1.72 2.53 -9.16
CA GLN A 101 -0.50 3.31 -9.24
C GLN A 101 0.71 2.48 -9.68
N GLY A 102 0.82 1.22 -9.23
CA GLY A 102 1.88 0.31 -9.62
C GLY A 102 1.78 -0.13 -11.09
N PHE A 103 0.56 -0.34 -11.62
CA PHE A 103 0.38 -0.58 -13.05
C PHE A 103 0.76 0.65 -13.90
N LEU A 104 0.42 1.86 -13.43
CA LEU A 104 0.88 3.10 -14.08
C LEU A 104 2.40 3.20 -14.06
N GLU A 105 3.04 2.85 -12.95
CA GLU A 105 4.49 2.82 -12.84
C GLU A 105 5.13 1.83 -13.80
N MET A 106 4.63 0.58 -13.85
CA MET A 106 5.10 -0.41 -14.83
C MET A 106 4.96 0.10 -16.26
N PHE A 107 3.84 0.76 -16.58
CA PHE A 107 3.61 1.36 -17.89
C PHE A 107 4.62 2.46 -18.20
N PHE A 108 4.86 3.40 -17.27
CA PHE A 108 5.85 4.47 -17.45
C PHE A 108 7.27 3.94 -17.57
N LEU A 109 7.66 2.95 -16.76
CA LEU A 109 8.96 2.30 -16.88
C LEU A 109 9.13 1.62 -18.24
N ALA A 110 8.10 0.93 -18.75
CA ALA A 110 8.16 0.33 -20.08
C ALA A 110 8.34 1.39 -21.18
N VAL A 111 7.68 2.55 -21.06
CA VAL A 111 7.80 3.66 -22.01
C VAL A 111 9.16 4.36 -21.93
N PHE A 112 9.66 4.65 -20.72
CA PHE A 112 10.86 5.47 -20.54
C PHE A 112 12.18 4.67 -20.56
N SER A 113 12.18 3.43 -20.08
CA SER A 113 13.39 2.60 -19.99
C SER A 113 13.46 1.50 -21.06
N SER A 114 12.38 1.29 -21.82
CA SER A 114 12.23 0.16 -22.77
C SER A 114 12.38 -1.23 -22.14
N VAL A 115 12.28 -1.34 -20.80
CA VAL A 115 12.28 -2.60 -20.07
C VAL A 115 10.86 -2.94 -19.63
N SER A 116 10.38 -4.11 -20.04
CA SER A 116 9.05 -4.59 -19.66
C SER A 116 9.10 -5.37 -18.34
N LEU A 117 8.36 -4.90 -17.33
CA LEU A 117 8.18 -5.61 -16.06
C LEU A 117 6.92 -6.50 -16.03
N PHE A 118 6.21 -6.63 -17.15
CA PHE A 118 4.93 -7.36 -17.23
C PHE A 118 5.05 -8.85 -16.87
N GLU A 119 6.23 -9.46 -17.02
CA GLU A 119 6.48 -10.84 -16.59
C GLU A 119 6.34 -11.01 -15.06
N HIS A 120 6.53 -9.93 -14.30
CA HIS A 120 6.51 -9.91 -12.84
C HIS A 120 5.14 -9.52 -12.25
N ILE A 121 4.09 -9.42 -13.08
CA ILE A 121 2.72 -9.10 -12.64
C ILE A 121 2.25 -10.00 -11.47
N PRO A 122 2.45 -11.34 -11.49
CA PRO A 122 1.98 -12.18 -10.39
C PRO A 122 2.62 -11.79 -9.05
N ILE A 123 3.93 -11.58 -9.05
CA ILE A 123 4.70 -11.18 -7.87
C ILE A 123 4.28 -9.79 -7.39
N PHE A 124 4.09 -8.86 -8.32
CA PHE A 124 3.58 -7.52 -8.05
C PHE A 124 2.20 -7.55 -7.38
N ILE A 125 1.27 -8.37 -7.86
CA ILE A 125 -0.08 -8.49 -7.27
C ILE A 125 0.00 -9.03 -5.84
N ILE A 126 0.79 -10.08 -5.61
CA ILE A 126 0.93 -10.68 -4.28
C ILE A 126 1.59 -9.69 -3.31
N PHE A 127 2.66 -9.03 -3.73
CA PHE A 127 3.34 -8.02 -2.92
C PHE A 127 2.46 -6.79 -2.66
N SER A 128 1.65 -6.37 -3.63
CA SER A 128 0.68 -5.29 -3.45
C SER A 128 -0.36 -5.65 -2.40
N PHE A 129 -0.81 -6.90 -2.37
CA PHE A 129 -1.74 -7.36 -1.34
C PHE A 129 -1.07 -7.37 0.05
N TYR A 130 0.15 -7.91 0.13
CA TYR A 130 0.96 -7.87 1.35
C TYR A 130 1.09 -6.45 1.91
N ILE A 131 1.62 -5.53 1.10
CA ILE A 131 1.92 -4.18 1.54
C ILE A 131 0.63 -3.37 1.82
N ALA A 132 -0.47 -3.67 1.15
CA ALA A 132 -1.78 -3.08 1.44
C ALA A 132 -2.28 -3.46 2.84
N THR A 133 -2.15 -4.74 3.23
CA THR A 133 -2.52 -5.18 4.59
C THR A 133 -1.63 -4.54 5.66
N VAL A 134 -0.31 -4.51 5.43
CA VAL A 134 0.67 -3.88 6.32
C VAL A 134 0.44 -2.37 6.46
N SER A 135 0.13 -1.68 5.37
CA SER A 135 -0.11 -0.23 5.38
C SER A 135 -1.41 0.14 6.10
N SER A 136 -2.49 -0.61 5.89
CA SER A 136 -3.73 -0.43 6.65
C SER A 136 -3.55 -0.73 8.14
N PHE A 137 -2.81 -1.79 8.47
CA PHE A 137 -2.52 -2.14 9.87
C PHE A 137 -1.66 -1.06 10.55
N SER A 138 -0.61 -0.60 9.89
CA SER A 138 0.24 0.50 10.38
C SER A 138 -0.57 1.78 10.58
N SER A 139 -1.48 2.09 9.66
CA SER A 139 -2.39 3.23 9.81
C SER A 139 -3.34 3.07 11.00
N ALA A 140 -3.80 1.86 11.31
CA ALA A 140 -4.68 1.61 12.44
C ALA A 140 -3.93 1.76 13.77
N LEU A 141 -2.72 1.19 13.89
CA LEU A 141 -1.89 1.29 15.10
C LEU A 141 -1.53 2.73 15.44
N VAL A 142 -1.17 3.50 14.42
CA VAL A 142 -0.56 4.82 14.59
C VAL A 142 -1.61 5.92 14.64
N MET A 143 -2.91 5.62 14.45
CA MET A 143 -3.95 6.64 14.37
C MET A 143 -3.87 7.59 15.56
N TYR A 144 -3.84 7.10 16.79
CA TYR A 144 -3.82 7.92 18.01
C TYR A 144 -2.48 8.61 18.33
N SER A 145 -1.42 8.40 17.54
CA SER A 145 -0.09 8.93 17.82
C SER A 145 0.17 10.28 17.18
N GLU A 146 0.82 11.20 17.91
CA GLU A 146 1.22 12.51 17.39
C GLU A 146 2.41 12.43 16.41
N GLY A 147 3.30 11.44 16.57
CA GLY A 147 4.48 11.20 15.71
C GLY A 147 4.21 10.42 14.42
N ARG A 148 2.97 10.39 13.96
CA ARG A 148 2.50 9.46 12.92
C ARG A 148 3.22 9.56 11.56
N GLY A 149 3.66 10.76 11.18
CA GLY A 149 4.37 10.98 9.91
C GLY A 149 5.66 10.18 9.78
N PHE A 150 6.34 9.88 10.89
CA PHE A 150 7.55 9.06 10.91
C PHE A 150 7.28 7.60 11.24
N LEU A 151 6.35 7.35 12.17
CA LEU A 151 6.02 6.01 12.63
C LEU A 151 5.45 5.11 11.51
N ILE A 152 4.65 5.68 10.61
CA ILE A 152 4.06 4.89 9.52
C ILE A 152 5.13 4.33 8.57
N PRO A 153 6.02 5.14 7.95
CA PRO A 153 7.10 4.60 7.14
C PRO A 153 7.94 3.58 7.92
N MET A 154 8.30 3.90 9.17
CA MET A 154 9.11 3.00 10.00
C MET A 154 8.46 1.62 10.17
N LEU A 155 7.18 1.56 10.54
CA LEU A 155 6.45 0.30 10.70
C LEU A 155 6.35 -0.47 9.38
N ILE A 156 6.00 0.21 8.29
CA ILE A 156 5.89 -0.42 6.97
C ILE A 156 7.23 -1.05 6.59
N PHE A 157 8.36 -0.36 6.79
CA PHE A 157 9.69 -0.92 6.50
C PHE A 157 10.05 -2.10 7.40
N ILE A 158 9.76 -2.03 8.71
CA ILE A 158 10.01 -3.13 9.65
C ILE A 158 9.24 -4.39 9.23
N PHE A 159 7.96 -4.24 8.90
CA PHE A 159 7.14 -5.35 8.44
C PHE A 159 7.51 -5.82 7.04
N THR A 160 8.04 -4.96 6.17
CA THR A 160 8.42 -5.36 4.81
C THR A 160 9.76 -6.08 4.74
N TYR A 161 10.67 -5.82 5.69
CA TYR A 161 11.99 -6.44 5.77
C TYR A 161 12.02 -7.97 5.53
N PRO A 162 11.21 -8.80 6.24
CA PRO A 162 11.23 -10.25 6.05
C PRO A 162 10.87 -10.69 4.62
N VAL A 163 10.04 -9.91 3.92
CA VAL A 163 9.55 -10.24 2.58
C VAL A 163 10.48 -9.73 1.47
N LEU A 164 11.42 -8.84 1.77
CA LEU A 164 12.37 -8.32 0.76
C LEU A 164 13.23 -9.41 0.13
N ALA A 165 13.70 -10.39 0.91
CA ALA A 165 14.53 -11.48 0.41
C ALA A 165 13.81 -12.36 -0.62
N PRO A 166 12.63 -12.95 -0.33
CA PRO A 166 11.89 -13.72 -1.33
C PRO A 166 11.39 -12.86 -2.50
N LEU A 167 11.10 -11.57 -2.27
CA LEU A 167 10.69 -10.63 -3.31
C LEU A 167 11.79 -10.41 -4.35
N LEU A 168 13.03 -10.14 -3.92
CA LEU A 168 14.15 -9.90 -4.83
C LEU A 168 14.65 -11.17 -5.52
N ARG A 169 14.42 -12.34 -4.91
CA ARG A 169 14.70 -13.65 -5.52
C ARG A 169 13.61 -14.14 -6.47
N LEU A 170 12.47 -13.44 -6.53
CA LEU A 170 11.30 -13.82 -7.32
C LEU A 170 10.69 -15.17 -6.91
N ASP A 171 10.87 -15.54 -5.64
CA ASP A 171 10.37 -16.78 -5.05
C ASP A 171 8.88 -16.65 -4.72
N THR A 172 8.03 -16.83 -5.74
CA THR A 172 6.57 -16.73 -5.63
C THR A 172 5.96 -17.56 -4.50
N PHE A 173 6.43 -18.80 -4.31
CA PHE A 173 5.89 -19.71 -3.30
C PHE A 173 6.10 -19.20 -1.87
N THR A 174 7.34 -18.84 -1.54
CA THR A 174 7.69 -18.28 -0.22
C THR A 174 6.96 -16.97 0.02
N LEU A 175 6.89 -16.11 -1.00
CA LEU A 175 6.18 -14.83 -0.93
C LEU A 175 4.68 -15.01 -0.62
N ILE A 176 4.01 -15.99 -1.24
CA ILE A 176 2.60 -16.31 -0.96
C ILE A 176 2.43 -16.77 0.49
N LEU A 177 3.31 -17.65 0.99
CA LEU A 177 3.22 -18.15 2.36
C LEU A 177 3.37 -17.03 3.39
N GLU A 178 4.38 -16.17 3.23
CA GLU A 178 4.58 -14.99 4.10
C GLU A 178 3.40 -14.01 3.99
N THR A 179 2.85 -13.86 2.78
CA THR A 179 1.71 -12.96 2.58
C THR A 179 0.46 -13.46 3.30
N LEU A 180 0.19 -14.76 3.23
CA LEU A 180 -0.93 -15.37 3.93
C LEU A 180 -0.74 -15.37 5.44
N SER A 181 0.46 -15.67 5.94
CA SER A 181 0.76 -15.69 7.38
C SER A 181 0.55 -14.31 8.01
N VAL A 182 1.11 -13.26 7.40
CA VAL A 182 1.01 -11.89 7.90
C VAL A 182 -0.41 -11.37 7.75
N SER A 183 -1.07 -11.57 6.61
CA SER A 183 -2.45 -11.09 6.43
C SER A 183 -3.42 -11.74 7.43
N LEU A 184 -3.28 -13.04 7.72
CA LEU A 184 -4.05 -13.72 8.76
C LEU A 184 -3.76 -13.14 10.15
N ALA A 185 -2.49 -12.94 10.50
CA ALA A 185 -2.10 -12.36 11.78
C ALA A 185 -2.70 -10.95 11.96
N MET A 186 -2.58 -10.08 10.96
CA MET A 186 -3.10 -8.71 11.02
C MET A 186 -4.63 -8.67 11.06
N VAL A 187 -5.29 -9.55 10.31
CA VAL A 187 -6.75 -9.73 10.37
C VAL A 187 -7.19 -10.14 11.78
N SER A 188 -6.47 -11.08 12.42
CA SER A 188 -6.80 -11.53 13.77
C SER A 188 -6.56 -10.48 14.85
N LEU A 189 -5.59 -9.59 14.66
CA LEU A 189 -5.27 -8.49 15.57
C LEU A 189 -6.14 -7.25 15.35
N SER A 190 -6.75 -7.11 14.18
CA SER A 190 -7.55 -5.94 13.81
C SER A 190 -8.70 -5.58 14.77
N PRO A 191 -9.42 -6.53 15.40
CA PRO A 191 -10.49 -6.17 16.34
C PRO A 191 -9.96 -5.46 17.58
N TYR A 192 -8.83 -5.93 18.13
CA TYR A 192 -8.23 -5.36 19.34
C TYR A 192 -7.80 -3.90 19.16
N ILE A 193 -7.39 -3.51 17.96
CA ILE A 193 -6.95 -2.14 17.67
C ILE A 193 -8.13 -1.18 17.47
N LEU A 194 -9.28 -1.69 17.05
CA LEU A 194 -10.45 -0.87 16.69
C LEU A 194 -11.50 -0.81 17.80
N GLU A 195 -11.50 -1.75 18.74
CA GLU A 195 -12.43 -1.77 19.88
C GLU A 195 -12.02 -0.78 20.99
N ASP A 196 -10.72 -0.56 21.21
CA ASP A 196 -10.18 0.48 22.10
C ASP A 196 -10.25 1.88 21.46
#